data_AF-A0A945KNR8-F1
#
_entry.id   AF-A0A945KNR8-F1
#
_cell.length_a   1.000
_cell.length_b   1.000
_cell.length_c   1.000
_cell.angle_alpha   90.00
_cell.angle_beta   90.00
_cell.angle_gamma   90.00
#
_symmetry.space_group_name_H-M   'P 1'
#
loop_
_entity.id
_entity.type
_entity.pdbx_description
1 polymer ?
#
loop_
_entity_poly.entity_id
_entity_poly.type
_entity_poly.pdbx_seq_one_letter_code
_entity_poly.pdbx_strand_id
1 'polypeptide(L)'
;MKQSLKITLPMAALLAAAVTTVALAAPVKADTLANMERERALLIETMLDGEITPAERQVRLEGAQRRLLDLERMVLRDDKLVGRNTPQVRRAFANYDLTFLVHASAEKNRAMADTWLAQLGISTQSVMSAKQGRR
;
A
#
# COMPACT_ATOMS: atom_id res chain seq x y z
N MET A 1 44.60 59.34 -14.84
CA MET A 1 43.78 59.81 -13.70
C MET A 1 42.40 59.18 -13.83
N LYS A 2 41.91 58.53 -12.76
CA LYS A 2 40.50 58.50 -12.27
C LYS A 2 39.39 58.30 -13.34
N GLN A 3 38.55 57.26 -13.35
CA GLN A 3 37.62 56.75 -12.32
C GLN A 3 36.94 55.50 -12.95
N SER A 4 36.95 54.30 -12.35
CA SER A 4 35.97 53.72 -11.40
C SER A 4 34.49 53.75 -11.81
N LEU A 5 33.83 52.58 -11.63
CA LEU A 5 32.38 52.29 -11.62
C LEU A 5 31.74 52.18 -13.03
N LYS A 6 30.99 51.12 -13.38
CA LYS A 6 29.93 50.49 -12.59
C LYS A 6 29.80 48.98 -12.88
N ILE A 7 29.75 48.23 -11.79
CA ILE A 7 29.29 46.84 -11.70
C ILE A 7 27.79 46.85 -12.05
N THR A 8 27.46 46.60 -13.31
CA THR A 8 26.05 46.45 -13.74
C THR A 8 25.95 45.36 -14.78
N LEU A 9 26.26 44.11 -14.41
CA LEU A 9 25.86 42.96 -15.23
C LEU A 9 25.87 41.63 -14.43
N PRO A 10 25.05 41.50 -13.37
CA PRO A 10 24.52 40.17 -13.11
C PRO A 10 23.01 40.19 -12.80
N MET A 11 22.24 41.15 -13.35
CA MET A 11 20.79 41.16 -13.12
C MET A 11 19.98 40.54 -14.27
N ALA A 12 20.54 40.49 -15.48
CA ALA A 12 19.90 39.83 -16.62
C ALA A 12 20.02 38.29 -16.58
N ALA A 13 21.01 37.74 -15.87
CA ALA A 13 21.21 36.29 -15.78
C ALA A 13 20.30 35.61 -14.74
N LEU A 14 19.76 36.34 -13.76
CA LEU A 14 18.88 35.76 -12.74
C LEU A 14 17.41 35.62 -13.19
N LEU A 15 16.98 36.35 -14.23
CA LEU A 15 15.60 36.28 -14.74
C LEU A 15 15.38 35.13 -15.75
N ALA A 16 16.46 34.56 -16.32
CA ALA A 16 16.37 33.42 -17.24
C ALA A 16 16.31 32.05 -16.54
N ALA A 17 16.61 31.98 -15.22
CA ALA A 17 16.63 30.74 -14.46
C ALA A 17 15.29 30.41 -13.76
N ALA A 18 14.28 31.27 -13.86
CA ALA A 18 13.03 31.14 -13.10
C ALA A 18 11.89 30.41 -13.85
N VAL A 19 12.09 29.96 -15.09
CA VAL A 19 10.99 29.46 -15.95
C VAL A 19 11.33 28.13 -16.62
N THR A 20 11.69 27.08 -15.86
CA THR A 20 11.67 25.69 -16.41
C THR A 20 11.62 24.60 -15.31
N THR A 21 10.85 24.79 -14.25
CA THR A 21 10.50 23.69 -13.33
C THR A 21 9.00 23.57 -13.13
N VAL A 22 8.23 23.68 -14.22
CA VAL A 22 6.94 22.97 -14.26
C VAL A 22 7.30 21.50 -14.41
N ALA A 23 7.56 20.86 -13.26
CA ALA A 23 7.57 19.42 -13.18
C ALA A 23 6.26 18.93 -13.81
N LEU A 24 6.39 18.18 -14.90
CA LEU A 24 5.30 17.41 -15.49
C LEU A 24 4.83 16.43 -14.41
N ALA A 25 3.95 16.90 -13.53
CA ALA A 25 3.17 16.03 -12.66
C ALA A 25 2.24 15.26 -13.59
N ALA A 26 2.75 14.14 -14.11
CA ALA A 26 1.90 13.15 -14.76
C ALA A 26 0.75 12.87 -13.79
N PRO A 27 -0.51 12.84 -14.24
CA PRO A 27 -1.62 12.55 -13.36
C PRO A 27 -1.31 11.19 -12.74
N VAL A 28 -1.03 11.17 -11.43
CA VAL A 28 -1.00 9.93 -10.66
C VAL A 28 -2.41 9.38 -10.79
N LYS A 29 -2.60 8.44 -11.72
CA LYS A 29 -3.84 7.69 -11.81
C LYS A 29 -3.95 6.94 -10.49
N ALA A 30 -4.78 7.47 -9.60
CA ALA A 30 -5.15 6.83 -8.36
C ALA A 30 -5.93 5.56 -8.71
N ASP A 31 -5.21 4.48 -8.94
CA ASP A 31 -5.80 3.15 -9.10
C ASP A 31 -6.18 2.66 -7.70
N THR A 32 -7.48 2.67 -7.42
CA THR A 32 -8.08 2.30 -6.12
C THR A 32 -7.58 0.95 -5.66
N LEU A 33 -7.51 -0.02 -6.58
CA LEU A 33 -7.02 -1.36 -6.31
C LEU A 33 -5.54 -1.36 -5.94
N ALA A 34 -4.69 -0.67 -6.71
CA ALA A 34 -3.26 -0.63 -6.43
C ALA A 34 -2.92 0.05 -5.09
N ASN A 35 -3.72 1.03 -4.67
CA ASN A 35 -3.56 1.67 -3.36
C ASN A 35 -3.94 0.71 -2.22
N MET A 36 -5.06 0.02 -2.36
CA MET A 36 -5.49 -0.99 -1.39
C MET A 36 -4.48 -2.13 -1.25
N GLU A 37 -3.97 -2.65 -2.37
CA GLU A 37 -2.95 -3.71 -2.39
C GLU A 37 -1.66 -3.28 -1.66
N ARG A 38 -1.27 -2.01 -1.78
CA ARG A 38 -0.12 -1.44 -1.06
C ARG A 38 -0.35 -1.39 0.45
N GLU A 39 -1.49 -0.88 0.91
CA GLU A 39 -1.80 -0.89 2.36
C GLU A 39 -1.92 -2.31 2.91
N ARG A 40 -2.46 -3.27 2.13
CA ARG A 40 -2.49 -4.67 2.55
C ARG A 40 -1.08 -5.23 2.73
N ALA A 41 -0.16 -4.92 1.83
CA ALA A 41 1.24 -5.35 1.96
C ALA A 41 1.88 -4.80 3.24
N LEU A 42 1.69 -3.52 3.55
CA LEU A 42 2.17 -2.89 4.78
C LEU A 42 1.55 -3.50 6.05
N LEU A 43 0.27 -3.86 5.99
CA LEU A 43 -0.41 -4.55 7.08
C LEU A 43 0.21 -5.92 7.34
N ILE A 44 0.45 -6.70 6.28
CA ILE A 44 1.11 -8.02 6.39
C ILE A 44 2.54 -7.87 6.90
N GLU A 45 3.29 -6.88 6.44
CA GLU A 45 4.63 -6.57 6.94
C GLU A 45 4.60 -6.30 8.46
N THR A 46 3.68 -5.45 8.90
CA THR A 46 3.48 -5.15 10.33
C THR A 46 3.08 -6.40 11.14
N MET A 47 2.27 -7.29 10.56
CA MET A 47 1.91 -8.55 11.20
C MET A 47 3.12 -9.47 11.41
N LEU A 48 4.09 -9.46 10.50
CA LEU A 48 5.24 -10.36 10.48
C LEU A 48 6.51 -9.75 11.07
N ASP A 49 6.54 -8.45 11.33
CA ASP A 49 7.69 -7.73 11.87
C ASP A 49 8.11 -8.30 13.23
N GLY A 50 9.32 -8.84 13.34
CA GLY A 50 9.84 -9.44 14.59
C GLY A 50 10.41 -8.41 15.57
N GLU A 51 10.66 -7.19 15.12
CA GLU A 51 11.39 -6.17 15.87
C GLU A 51 10.49 -5.33 16.78
N ILE A 52 9.18 -5.32 16.51
CA ILE A 52 8.19 -4.56 17.28
C ILE A 52 7.56 -5.38 18.41
N THR A 53 7.32 -4.71 19.54
CA THR A 53 6.66 -5.31 20.71
C THR A 53 5.21 -5.72 20.38
N PRO A 54 4.64 -6.72 21.08
CA PRO A 54 3.25 -7.12 20.85
C PRO A 54 2.23 -5.99 21.04
N ALA A 55 2.44 -5.12 22.03
CA ALA A 55 1.55 -3.98 22.30
C ALA A 55 1.63 -2.94 21.16
N GLU A 56 2.84 -2.62 20.70
CA GLU A 56 3.03 -1.70 19.58
C GLU A 56 2.46 -2.25 18.27
N ARG A 57 2.65 -3.55 18.01
CA ARG A 57 2.05 -4.25 16.88
C ARG A 57 0.54 -4.09 16.87
N GLN A 58 -0.12 -4.33 18.01
CA GLN A 58 -1.57 -4.21 18.13
C GLN A 58 -2.05 -2.81 17.72
N VAL A 59 -1.43 -1.75 18.26
CA VAL A 59 -1.79 -0.36 17.94
C VAL A 59 -1.61 -0.05 16.45
N ARG A 60 -0.49 -0.49 15.85
CA ARG A 60 -0.23 -0.28 14.43
C ARG A 60 -1.22 -1.04 13.55
N LEU A 61 -1.55 -2.28 13.91
CA LEU A 61 -2.51 -3.12 13.19
C LEU A 61 -3.92 -2.53 13.24
N GLU A 62 -4.39 -2.02 14.38
CA GLU A 62 -5.70 -1.36 14.47
C GLU A 62 -5.80 -0.11 13.59
N GLY A 63 -4.72 0.65 13.49
CA GLY A 63 -4.61 1.79 12.57
C GLY A 63 -4.66 1.35 11.11
N ALA A 64 -3.87 0.33 10.76
CA ALA A 64 -3.80 -0.20 9.40
C ALA A 64 -5.11 -0.86 8.96
N GLN A 65 -5.76 -1.60 9.86
CA GLN A 65 -7.05 -2.26 9.61
C GLN A 65 -8.13 -1.26 9.22
N ARG A 66 -8.23 -0.12 9.95
CA ARG A 66 -9.21 0.92 9.62
C ARG A 66 -8.96 1.54 8.24
N ARG A 67 -7.71 1.87 7.93
CA ARG A 67 -7.34 2.40 6.60
C ARG A 67 -7.62 1.39 5.48
N LEU A 68 -7.26 0.13 5.70
CA LEU A 68 -7.48 -0.94 4.73
C LEU A 68 -8.97 -1.17 4.49
N LEU A 69 -9.80 -1.15 5.54
CA LEU A 69 -11.26 -1.27 5.41
C LEU A 69 -11.85 -0.18 4.52
N ASP A 70 -11.40 1.06 4.67
CA ASP A 70 -11.88 2.17 3.85
C ASP A 70 -11.46 2.01 2.39
N LEU A 71 -10.23 1.57 2.13
CA LEU A 71 -9.75 1.28 0.78
C LEU A 71 -10.47 0.10 0.14
N GLU A 72 -10.72 -0.97 0.89
CA GLU A 72 -11.51 -2.12 0.43
C GLU A 72 -12.92 -1.66 0.01
N ARG A 73 -13.57 -0.82 0.82
CA ARG A 73 -14.88 -0.23 0.48
C ARG A 73 -14.82 0.65 -0.76
N MET A 74 -13.75 1.43 -0.94
CA MET A 74 -13.56 2.22 -2.16
C MET A 74 -13.41 1.33 -3.40
N VAL A 75 -12.65 0.25 -3.31
CA VAL A 75 -12.44 -0.71 -4.41
C VAL A 75 -13.74 -1.44 -4.75
N LEU A 76 -14.49 -1.93 -3.75
CA LEU A 76 -15.77 -2.62 -3.97
C LEU A 76 -16.85 -1.71 -4.58
N ARG A 77 -16.73 -0.39 -4.40
CA ARG A 77 -17.65 0.61 -4.95
C ARG A 77 -17.12 1.31 -6.21
N ASP A 78 -15.95 0.95 -6.69
CA ASP A 78 -15.36 1.59 -7.86
C ASP A 78 -15.93 0.99 -9.16
N ASP A 79 -16.93 1.68 -9.71
CA ASP A 79 -17.58 1.30 -10.98
C ASP A 79 -16.58 1.19 -12.15
N LYS A 80 -15.42 1.84 -12.08
CA LYS A 80 -14.39 1.75 -13.13
C LYS A 80 -13.70 0.39 -13.21
N LEU A 81 -13.83 -0.43 -12.17
CA LEU A 81 -13.30 -1.78 -12.14
C LEU A 81 -14.26 -2.78 -12.80
N VAL A 82 -15.55 -2.42 -12.92
CA VAL A 82 -16.56 -3.25 -13.59
C VAL A 82 -16.24 -3.34 -15.08
N GLY A 83 -16.04 -4.56 -15.58
CA GLY A 83 -15.65 -4.81 -16.97
C GLY A 83 -14.16 -4.60 -17.29
N ARG A 84 -13.34 -4.13 -16.33
CA ARG A 84 -11.89 -3.96 -16.52
C ARG A 84 -11.17 -5.30 -16.37
N ASN A 85 -10.86 -5.94 -17.50
CA ASN A 85 -10.25 -7.28 -17.51
C ASN A 85 -8.71 -7.30 -17.41
N THR A 86 -8.10 -6.41 -16.61
CA THR A 86 -6.66 -6.51 -16.38
C THR A 86 -6.37 -7.75 -15.51
N PRO A 87 -5.19 -8.40 -15.66
CA PRO A 87 -4.84 -9.56 -14.84
C PRO A 87 -4.88 -9.28 -13.34
N GLN A 88 -4.55 -8.05 -12.94
CA GLN A 88 -4.57 -7.59 -11.55
C GLN A 88 -5.99 -7.58 -10.97
N VAL A 89 -6.94 -6.95 -11.66
CA VAL A 89 -8.36 -6.93 -11.26
C VAL A 89 -8.90 -8.35 -11.20
N ARG A 90 -8.66 -9.16 -12.25
CA ARG A 90 -9.14 -10.54 -12.28
C ARG A 90 -8.61 -11.37 -11.11
N ARG A 91 -7.32 -11.25 -10.79
CA ARG A 91 -6.71 -11.97 -9.67
C ARG A 91 -7.24 -11.50 -8.32
N ALA A 92 -7.41 -10.19 -8.16
CA ALA A 92 -7.95 -9.59 -6.94
C ALA A 92 -9.35 -10.13 -6.61
N PHE A 93 -10.27 -10.10 -7.58
CA PHE A 93 -11.63 -10.60 -7.36
C PHE A 93 -11.73 -12.14 -7.36
N ALA A 94 -10.85 -12.86 -8.07
CA ALA A 94 -10.80 -14.32 -8.01
C ALA A 94 -10.28 -14.85 -6.65
N ASN A 95 -9.49 -14.06 -5.93
CA ASN A 95 -8.96 -14.40 -4.61
C ASN A 95 -9.53 -13.45 -3.55
N TYR A 96 -10.87 -13.29 -3.55
CA TYR A 96 -11.58 -12.31 -2.74
C TYR A 96 -11.14 -12.32 -1.27
N ASP A 97 -11.10 -13.49 -0.63
CA ASP A 97 -10.75 -13.64 0.79
C ASP A 97 -9.31 -13.21 1.14
N LEU A 98 -8.39 -13.33 0.19
CA LEU A 98 -7.00 -12.88 0.35
C LEU A 98 -6.86 -11.39 0.07
N THR A 99 -7.64 -10.88 -0.88
CA THR A 99 -7.55 -9.49 -1.34
C THR A 99 -8.27 -8.54 -0.40
N PHE A 100 -9.51 -8.86 -0.01
CA PHE A 100 -10.38 -8.09 0.88
C PHE A 100 -10.34 -8.69 2.28
N LEU A 101 -9.13 -8.70 2.86
CA LEU A 101 -8.82 -9.43 4.08
C LEU A 101 -9.66 -8.96 5.27
N VAL A 102 -9.94 -7.66 5.40
CA VAL A 102 -10.71 -7.13 6.54
C VAL A 102 -12.17 -7.58 6.43
N HIS A 103 -12.78 -7.50 5.24
CA HIS A 103 -14.14 -8.01 5.02
C HIS A 103 -14.21 -9.52 5.27
N ALA A 104 -13.30 -10.30 4.68
CA ALA A 104 -13.29 -11.75 4.83
C ALA A 104 -13.10 -12.19 6.29
N SER A 105 -12.27 -11.47 7.06
CA SER A 105 -12.07 -11.67 8.49
C SER A 105 -13.34 -11.39 9.29
N ALA A 106 -14.04 -10.29 8.97
CA ALA A 106 -15.31 -9.93 9.61
C ALA A 106 -16.43 -10.93 9.27
N GLU A 107 -16.57 -11.34 8.01
CA GLU A 107 -17.56 -12.32 7.55
C GLU A 107 -17.38 -13.68 8.24
N LYS A 108 -16.13 -14.11 8.44
CA LYS A 108 -15.79 -15.38 9.08
C LYS A 108 -15.70 -15.31 10.61
N ASN A 109 -15.84 -14.12 11.19
CA ASN A 109 -15.66 -13.85 12.61
C ASN A 109 -14.34 -14.45 13.16
N ARG A 110 -13.24 -14.21 12.45
CA ARG A 110 -11.89 -14.67 12.81
C ARG A 110 -10.93 -13.51 12.81
N ALA A 111 -9.82 -13.63 13.55
CA ALA A 111 -8.75 -12.64 13.46
C ALA A 111 -8.21 -12.54 12.02
N MET A 112 -7.74 -11.35 11.64
CA MET A 112 -7.21 -11.11 10.29
C MET A 112 -6.01 -12.03 9.99
N ALA A 113 -5.14 -12.21 10.99
CA ALA A 113 -3.98 -13.10 10.88
C ALA A 113 -4.39 -14.55 10.62
N ASP A 114 -5.36 -15.06 11.37
CA ASP A 114 -5.88 -16.42 11.20
C ASP A 114 -6.55 -16.59 9.84
N THR A 115 -7.30 -15.58 9.39
CA THR A 115 -7.95 -15.60 8.08
C THR A 115 -6.92 -15.66 6.97
N TRP A 116 -5.88 -14.82 7.04
CA TRP A 116 -4.81 -14.79 6.04
C TRP A 116 -4.03 -16.10 6.00
N LEU A 117 -3.61 -16.62 7.15
CA LEU A 117 -2.90 -17.90 7.25
C LEU A 117 -3.75 -19.07 6.75
N ALA A 118 -5.03 -19.11 7.12
CA ALA A 118 -5.94 -20.16 6.65
C ALA A 118 -6.10 -20.14 5.12
N GLN A 119 -6.17 -18.97 4.50
CA GLN A 119 -6.20 -18.86 3.03
C GLN A 119 -4.90 -19.30 2.36
N LEU A 120 -3.76 -19.19 3.06
CA LEU A 120 -2.48 -19.76 2.62
C LEU A 120 -2.36 -21.27 2.86
N GLY A 121 -3.39 -21.93 3.40
CA GLY A 121 -3.34 -23.34 3.79
C GLY A 121 -2.58 -23.62 5.08
N ILE A 122 -2.22 -22.56 5.82
CA ILE A 122 -1.56 -22.64 7.12
C ILE A 122 -2.65 -22.64 8.18
N SER A 123 -2.88 -23.80 8.78
CA SER A 123 -3.84 -24.00 9.87
C SER A 123 -3.10 -24.62 11.05
N THR A 124 -3.68 -24.52 12.24
CA THR A 124 -3.11 -25.19 13.42
C THR A 124 -2.87 -26.67 13.16
N GLN A 125 -3.82 -27.36 12.49
CA GLN A 125 -3.65 -28.77 12.13
C GLN A 125 -2.50 -29.01 11.15
N SER A 126 -2.35 -28.17 10.11
CA SER A 126 -1.25 -28.33 9.16
C SER A 126 0.11 -28.06 9.83
N VAL A 127 0.20 -27.06 10.72
CA VAL A 127 1.41 -26.79 11.51
C VAL A 127 1.72 -27.93 12.48
N MET A 128 0.74 -28.46 13.20
CA MET A 128 0.94 -29.56 14.16
C MET A 128 1.29 -30.89 13.49
N SER A 129 0.79 -31.11 12.27
CA SER A 129 1.11 -32.31 11.46
C SER A 129 2.42 -32.17 10.67
N ALA A 130 2.96 -30.95 10.56
CA ALA A 130 4.18 -30.70 9.81
C ALA A 130 5.37 -31.39 10.49
N LYS A 131 6.03 -32.29 9.76
CA LYS A 131 7.27 -32.92 10.23
C LYS A 131 8.45 -32.05 9.78
N GLN A 132 9.27 -31.60 10.73
CA GLN A 132 10.53 -30.94 10.42
C GLN A 132 11.52 -31.98 9.86
N GLY A 133 11.72 -31.96 8.54
CA GLY A 133 12.78 -32.74 7.90
C GLY A 133 14.14 -32.09 8.17
N ARG A 134 15.11 -32.88 8.64
CA ARG A 134 16.50 -32.45 8.71
C ARG A 134 17.01 -32.33 7.27
N ARG A 135 17.23 -31.11 6.79
CA ARG A 135 17.96 -30.82 5.55
C ARG A 135 19.35 -30.34 5.91
#